data_AF-A0A7X8HJ28-F1
#
_entry.id   AF-A0A7X8HJ28-F1
#
_cell.length_a   1.000
_cell.length_b   1.000
_cell.length_c   1.000
_cell.angle_alpha   90.00
_cell.angle_beta   90.00
_cell.angle_gamma   90.00
#
_symmetry.space_group_name_H-M   'P 1'
#
loop_
_entity.id
_entity.type
_entity.pdbx_description
1 polymer ?
#
loop_
_entity_poly.entity_id
_entity_poly.type
_entity_poly.pdbx_seq_one_letter_code
_entity_poly.pdbx_strand_id
1 'polypeptide(L)'
;ENQEQLQQFLLNHGVSLSTKQKMATLTHVFSHFKLHITPWWVRQVAVHEPAPHQQWLSLTQAPHAAFPAPIKKLIQAICATTN
;
A
#
# COMPACT_ATOMS: atom_id res chain seq x y z
N GLU A 1 0.70 -15.83 9.79
CA GLU A 1 1.08 -14.77 10.76
C GLU A 1 0.67 -13.34 10.33
N ASN A 2 0.76 -12.94 9.06
CA ASN A 2 0.56 -11.51 8.70
C ASN A 2 -0.89 -11.04 8.43
N GLN A 3 -1.92 -11.87 8.66
CA GLN A 3 -3.32 -11.53 8.33
C GLN A 3 -4.09 -10.88 9.48
N GLU A 4 -3.87 -11.33 10.72
CA GLU A 4 -4.47 -10.74 11.92
C GLU A 4 -3.91 -9.33 12.17
N GLN A 5 -2.59 -9.16 12.02
CA GLN A 5 -1.94 -7.86 12.10
C GLN A 5 -2.48 -6.89 11.03
N LEU A 6 -2.67 -7.37 9.79
CA LEU A 6 -3.31 -6.58 8.74
C LEU A 6 -4.74 -6.18 9.13
N GLN A 7 -5.54 -7.12 9.64
CA GLN A 7 -6.90 -6.85 10.06
C GLN A 7 -6.95 -5.82 11.18
N GLN A 8 -6.10 -5.96 12.21
CA GLN A 8 -6.04 -5.00 13.31
C GLN A 8 -5.58 -3.62 12.83
N PHE A 9 -4.57 -3.56 11.95
CA PHE A 9 -4.12 -2.31 11.35
C PHE A 9 -5.26 -1.59 10.64
N LEU A 10 -6.05 -2.31 9.86
CA LEU A 10 -7.16 -1.74 9.10
C LEU A 10 -8.30 -1.28 9.99
N LEU A 11 -8.65 -2.05 11.01
CA LEU A 11 -9.64 -1.63 12.02
C LEU A 11 -9.21 -0.33 12.71
N ASN A 12 -7.92 -0.20 13.06
CA ASN A 12 -7.38 1.02 13.67
C ASN A 12 -7.43 2.24 12.73
N HIS A 13 -7.49 2.01 11.42
CA HIS A 13 -7.63 3.06 10.40
C HIS A 13 -9.09 3.20 9.92
N GLY A 14 -10.06 2.61 10.64
CA GLY A 14 -11.48 2.69 10.29
C GLY A 14 -11.84 1.99 8.97
N VAL A 15 -10.99 1.07 8.51
CA VAL A 15 -11.18 0.33 7.27
C VAL A 15 -11.82 -1.02 7.59
N SER A 16 -13.10 -1.17 7.22
CA SER A 16 -13.75 -2.48 7.19
C SER A 16 -13.38 -3.22 5.91
N LEU A 17 -12.60 -4.29 6.06
CA LEU A 17 -12.05 -5.05 4.95
C LEU A 17 -13.13 -5.85 4.21
N SER A 18 -13.43 -5.48 2.96
CA SER A 18 -14.31 -6.30 2.12
C SER A 18 -13.55 -7.37 1.34
N THR A 19 -12.33 -7.05 0.88
CA THR A 19 -11.52 -7.97 0.08
C THR A 19 -10.03 -7.67 0.26
N LYS A 20 -9.21 -8.72 0.39
CA LYS A 20 -7.74 -8.62 0.46
C LYS A 20 -7.07 -9.60 -0.49
N GLN A 21 -6.03 -9.14 -1.15
CA GLN A 21 -5.18 -9.95 -2.01
C GLN A 21 -3.72 -9.69 -1.69
N LYS A 22 -2.98 -10.75 -1.38
CA LYS A 22 -1.53 -10.67 -1.20
C LYS A 22 -0.89 -10.49 -2.57
N MET A 23 -0.02 -9.50 -2.71
CA MET A 23 0.69 -9.21 -3.95
C MET A 23 2.05 -9.91 -3.99
N ALA A 24 2.64 -9.97 -5.19
CA ALA A 24 4.01 -10.45 -5.36
C ALA A 24 5.00 -9.62 -4.55
N THR A 25 6.04 -10.27 -4.02
CA THR A 25 7.07 -9.60 -3.24
C THR A 25 7.90 -8.67 -4.14
N LEU A 26 7.99 -7.41 -3.74
CA LEU A 26 8.89 -6.42 -4.32
C LEU A 26 10.22 -6.44 -3.56
N THR A 27 11.33 -6.60 -4.28
CA THR A 27 12.67 -6.43 -3.72
C THR A 27 13.32 -5.18 -4.29
N HIS A 28 13.86 -4.33 -3.42
CA HIS A 28 14.70 -3.19 -3.78
C HIS A 28 16.03 -3.26 -3.02
N VAL A 29 17.13 -3.00 -3.71
CA VAL A 29 18.48 -3.08 -3.15
C VAL A 29 18.98 -1.66 -2.92
N PHE A 30 19.26 -1.33 -1.67
CA PHE A 30 20.02 -0.16 -1.27
C PHE A 30 21.49 -0.53 -1.11
N SER A 31 22.37 0.47 -0.95
CA SER A 31 23.81 0.23 -0.79
C SER A 31 24.17 -0.66 0.41
N HIS A 32 23.39 -0.62 1.49
CA HIS A 32 23.72 -1.31 2.74
C HIS A 32 22.76 -2.43 3.13
N PHE A 33 21.60 -2.53 2.47
CA PHE A 33 20.59 -3.54 2.79
C PHE A 33 19.66 -3.80 1.61
N LYS A 34 18.92 -4.92 1.70
CA LYS A 34 17.85 -5.26 0.75
C LYS A 34 16.52 -5.15 1.46
N LEU A 35 15.59 -4.44 0.84
CA LEU A 35 14.23 -4.30 1.32
C LEU A 35 13.34 -5.27 0.56
N HIS A 36 12.68 -6.17 1.30
CA HIS A 36 11.69 -7.10 0.78
C HIS A 36 10.31 -6.67 1.29
N ILE A 37 9.43 -6.23 0.39
CA ILE A 37 8.07 -5.80 0.72
C ILE A 37 7.11 -6.81 0.12
N THR A 38 6.18 -7.31 0.93
CA THR A 38 5.06 -8.12 0.44
C THR A 38 3.76 -7.34 0.63
N PRO A 39 3.30 -6.60 -0.39
CA PRO A 39 2.17 -5.71 -0.24
C PRO A 39 0.85 -6.49 -0.18
N TRP A 40 -0.15 -5.85 0.41
CA TRP A 40 -1.53 -6.31 0.38
C TRP A 40 -2.37 -5.30 -0.39
N TRP A 41 -3.06 -5.77 -1.41
CA TRP A 41 -4.11 -5.02 -2.09
C TRP A 41 -5.40 -5.19 -1.30
N VAL A 42 -5.97 -4.08 -0.84
CA VAL A 42 -7.21 -4.06 -0.07
C VAL A 42 -8.24 -3.20 -0.77
N ARG A 43 -9.42 -3.78 -0.99
CA ARG A 43 -10.59 -3.05 -1.49
C ARG A 43 -11.51 -2.77 -0.31
N GLN A 44 -12.13 -1.59 -0.33
CA GLN A 44 -13.05 -1.15 0.71
C GLN A 44 -14.18 -0.32 0.11
N VAL A 45 -15.25 -0.18 0.88
CA VAL A 45 -16.44 0.59 0.53
C VAL A 45 -16.44 1.98 1.19
N ALA A 46 -15.78 2.14 2.34
CA ALA A 46 -15.67 3.42 3.05
C ALA A 46 -14.32 3.55 3.77
N VAL A 47 -13.69 4.72 3.69
CA VAL A 47 -12.48 5.13 4.43
C VAL A 47 -12.83 6.16 5.50
N HIS A 48 -12.14 6.11 6.64
CA HIS A 48 -12.12 7.24 7.56
C HIS A 48 -11.21 8.35 7.04
N GLU A 49 -11.43 9.57 7.52
CA GLU A 49 -10.50 10.67 7.27
C GLU A 49 -9.10 10.33 7.80
N PRO A 50 -8.03 10.68 7.06
CA PRO A 50 -6.69 10.34 7.44
C PRO A 50 -6.29 11.10 8.72
N ALA A 51 -5.55 10.43 9.61
CA ALA A 51 -5.01 11.06 10.81
C ALA A 51 -4.01 12.18 10.45
N PRO A 52 -3.65 13.07 11.40
CA PRO A 52 -2.57 14.04 11.18
C PRO A 52 -1.31 13.34 10.66
N HIS A 53 -0.69 13.92 9.62
CA HIS A 53 0.44 13.36 8.85
C HIS A 53 0.12 12.19 7.91
N GLN A 54 -1.14 11.83 7.73
CA GLN A 54 -1.61 10.92 6.68
C GLN A 54 -2.40 11.69 5.62
N GLN A 55 -2.47 11.13 4.41
CA GLN A 55 -3.28 11.68 3.33
C GLN A 55 -3.76 10.58 2.40
N TRP A 56 -5.00 10.68 1.93
CA TRP A 56 -5.49 9.88 0.82
C TRP A 56 -5.01 10.50 -0.50
N LEU A 57 -4.44 9.67 -1.36
CA LEU A 57 -3.97 10.09 -2.68
C LEU A 57 -4.70 9.30 -3.76
N SER A 58 -5.15 10.00 -4.81
CA SER A 58 -5.65 9.33 -6.01
C SER A 58 -4.52 8.53 -6.65
N LEU A 59 -4.82 7.36 -7.22
CA LEU A 59 -3.86 6.57 -7.98
C LEU A 59 -3.28 7.33 -9.19
N THR A 60 -4.02 8.31 -9.71
CA THR A 60 -3.52 9.19 -10.79
C THR A 60 -2.50 10.22 -10.30
N GLN A 61 -2.60 10.64 -9.03
CA GLN A 61 -1.70 11.61 -8.40
C GLN A 61 -0.48 10.93 -7.75
N ALA A 62 -0.64 9.67 -7.33
CA ALA A 62 0.38 8.91 -6.62
C ALA A 62 1.74 8.82 -7.36
N PRO A 63 1.82 8.68 -8.70
CA PRO A 63 3.10 8.69 -9.42
C PRO A 63 3.88 10.01 -9.30
N HIS A 64 3.19 11.12 -9.08
CA HIS A 64 3.78 12.46 -8.99
C HIS A 64 4.21 12.83 -7.56
N ALA A 65 3.78 12.07 -6.56
CA ALA A 65 4.17 12.31 -5.18
C ALA A 65 5.66 11.96 -4.93
N ALA A 66 6.26 12.61 -3.94
CA ALA A 66 7.66 12.46 -3.56
C ALA A 66 7.92 11.18 -2.77
N PHE A 67 7.57 10.02 -3.34
CA PHE A 67 7.80 8.72 -2.73
C PHE A 67 9.25 8.22 -2.91
N PRO A 68 9.76 7.42 -1.96
CA PRO A 68 10.99 6.66 -2.15
C PRO A 68 10.89 5.72 -3.36
N ALA A 69 12.04 5.43 -3.99
CA ALA A 69 12.15 4.55 -5.16
C ALA A 69 11.37 3.21 -5.05
N PRO A 70 11.44 2.43 -3.95
CA PRO A 70 10.68 1.19 -3.85
C PRO A 70 9.16 1.40 -3.87
N ILE A 71 8.67 2.48 -3.26
CA ILE A 71 7.24 2.79 -3.21
C ILE A 71 6.74 3.26 -4.58
N LYS A 72 7.53 4.07 -5.31
CA LYS A 72 7.24 4.44 -6.70
C LYS A 72 7.07 3.21 -7.59
N LYS A 73 7.99 2.24 -7.48
CA LYS A 73 7.92 0.98 -8.24
C LYS A 73 6.67 0.16 -7.90
N LEU A 74 6.25 0.15 -6.63
CA LEU A 74 5.01 -0.50 -6.21
C LEU A 74 3.77 0.15 -6.84
N ILE A 75 3.68 1.48 -6.79
CA ILE A 75 2.56 2.25 -7.36
C ILE A 75 2.47 2.03 -8.88
N GLN A 76 3.60 2.08 -9.58
CA GLN A 76 3.65 1.82 -11.02
C GLN A 76 3.13 0.42 -11.39
N ALA A 77 3.51 -0.60 -10.61
CA ALA A 77 3.04 -1.97 -10.84
C ALA A 77 1.50 -2.08 -10.66
N ILE A 78 0.94 -1.39 -9.67
CA ILE A 78 -0.51 -1.32 -9.44
C ILE A 78 -1.20 -0.64 -10.62
N CYS A 79 -0.73 0.54 -11.04
CA CYS A 79 -1.31 1.28 -12.16
C CYS A 79 -1.28 0.47 -13.47
N ALA A 80 -0.18 -0.25 -13.74
CA ALA A 80 -0.06 -1.08 -14.93
C ALA A 80 -1.05 -2.26 -14.98
N THR A 81 -1.52 -2.73 -13.82
CA THR A 81 -2.44 -3.88 -13.73
C THR A 81 -3.92 -3.45 -13.85
N THR A 82 -4.20 -2.14 -13.82
CA THR A 82 -5.57 -1.59 -13.77
C THR A 82 -6.03 -0.98 -15.11
N ASN A 83 -5.19 -1.07 -16.16
CA ASN A 83 -5.55 -0.79 -17.56
C ASN A 83 -5.94 -2.08 -18.28
#